data_AF-A0A7X4GEA9-F1
#
_entry.id   AF-A0A7X4GEA9-F1
#
_cell.length_a   1.000
_cell.length_b   1.000
_cell.length_c   1.000
_cell.angle_alpha   90.00
_cell.angle_beta   90.00
_cell.angle_gamma   90.00
#
_symmetry.space_group_name_H-M   'P 1'
#
loop_
_entity.id
_entity.type
_entity.pdbx_description
1 polymer ?
#
loop_
_entity_poly.entity_id
_entity_poly.type
_entity_poly.pdbx_seq_one_letter_code
_entity_poly.pdbx_strand_id
1 'polypeptide(L)' 'MTRKLLPTSAPKPIPPEFLEKFKQHGWRRVENIWGKSTVLAWSKVIGRKRMAEIRKRYLKEEAGR' A
#
# COMPACT_ATOMS: atom_id res chain seq x y z
N MET A 1 37.86 5.39 -10.08
CA MET A 1 37.00 5.52 -8.89
C MET A 1 35.70 4.77 -9.12
N THR A 2 35.62 3.52 -8.66
CA THR A 2 34.38 2.73 -8.71
C THR A 2 33.43 3.28 -7.64
N ARG A 3 32.47 4.10 -8.06
CA ARG A 3 31.35 4.50 -7.20
C ARG A 3 30.57 3.24 -6.84
N LYS A 4 30.87 2.67 -5.67
CA LYS A 4 30.03 1.68 -5.01
C LYS A 4 28.67 2.33 -4.79
N LEU A 5 27.72 2.04 -5.67
CA LEU A 5 26.31 2.35 -5.44
C LEU A 5 25.91 1.56 -4.19
N LEU A 6 25.81 2.27 -3.06
CA LEU A 6 25.15 1.74 -1.88
C LEU A 6 23.78 1.22 -2.32
N PRO A 7 23.31 0.05 -1.85
CA PRO A 7 21.93 -0.36 -2.07
C PRO A 7 21.02 0.59 -1.27
N THR A 8 20.78 1.79 -1.79
CA THR A 8 19.81 2.76 -1.26
C THR A 8 18.41 2.32 -1.68
N SER A 9 18.01 1.14 -1.24
CA SER A 9 16.60 0.80 -1.13
C SER A 9 16.34 0.49 0.32
N ALA A 10 16.54 1.50 1.18
CA ALA A 10 15.82 1.53 2.44
C ALA A 10 14.34 1.23 2.12
N PRO A 11 13.68 0.28 2.81
CA PRO A 11 12.30 -0.03 2.54
C PRO A 11 11.51 1.27 2.62
N LYS A 12 10.88 1.67 1.50
CA LYS A 12 10.10 2.91 1.46
C LYS A 12 9.12 2.84 2.64
N PRO A 13 9.13 3.80 3.57
CA PRO A 13 8.20 3.77 4.68
C PRO A 13 6.78 3.75 4.14
N ILE A 14 5.88 3.01 4.79
CA ILE A 14 4.47 2.96 4.40
C ILE A 14 3.90 4.36 4.69
N PRO A 15 3.45 5.12 3.67
CA PRO A 15 2.91 6.44 3.92
C PRO A 15 1.55 6.30 4.62
N PRO A 16 1.20 7.19 5.55
CA PRO A 16 -0.03 7.10 6.33
C PRO A 16 -1.29 7.11 5.44
N GLU A 17 -1.24 7.84 4.34
CA GLU A 17 -2.31 7.92 3.32
C GLU A 17 -2.49 6.63 2.51
N PHE A 18 -1.56 5.67 2.56
CA PHE A 18 -1.64 4.43 1.78
C PHE A 18 -2.94 3.67 2.07
N LEU A 19 -3.28 3.51 3.35
CA LEU A 19 -4.49 2.79 3.76
C LEU A 19 -5.76 3.53 3.36
N GLU A 20 -5.76 4.87 3.40
CA GLU A 20 -6.91 5.67 2.95
C GLU A 20 -7.13 5.55 1.44
N LYS A 21 -6.08 5.74 0.64
CA LYS A 21 -6.15 5.57 -0.81
C LYS A 21 -6.51 4.13 -1.19
N PHE A 22 -6.00 3.14 -0.46
CA PHE A 22 -6.34 1.74 -0.67
C PHE A 22 -7.81 1.44 -0.38
N LYS A 23 -8.35 1.96 0.73
CA LYS A 23 -9.77 1.81 1.08
C LYS A 23 -10.68 2.38 -0.02
N GLN A 24 -10.40 3.61 -0.44
CA GLN A 24 -11.23 4.34 -1.42
C GLN A 24 -11.12 3.77 -2.84
N HIS A 25 -9.91 3.46 -3.31
CA HIS A 25 -9.68 3.18 -4.74
C HIS A 25 -9.21 1.74 -5.03
N GLY A 26 -8.81 0.98 -4.00
CA GLY A 26 -8.32 -0.39 -4.14
C GLY A 26 -6.89 -0.51 -4.69
N TRP A 27 -6.48 -1.75 -4.98
CA TRP A 27 -5.11 -2.11 -5.35
C TRP A 27 -4.59 -1.36 -6.59
N ARG A 28 -5.38 -1.30 -7.66
CA ARG A 28 -4.93 -0.74 -8.94
C ARG A 28 -4.48 0.72 -8.84
N ARG A 29 -5.16 1.55 -8.04
CA ARG A 29 -4.79 2.97 -7.87
C ARG A 29 -3.54 3.12 -7.03
N VAL A 30 -3.42 2.38 -5.92
CA VAL A 30 -2.23 2.46 -5.06
C VAL A 30 -0.99 1.88 -5.76
N GLU A 31 -1.15 0.84 -6.58
CA GLU A 31 -0.09 0.30 -7.43
C GLU A 31 0.38 1.31 -8.48
N ASN A 32 -0.50 2.15 -9.00
CA ASN A 32 -0.14 3.21 -9.94
C ASN A 32 0.59 4.39 -9.27
N ILE A 33 0.25 4.72 -8.02
CA ILE A 33 0.88 5.83 -7.28
C ILE A 33 2.28 5.46 -6.79
N TRP A 34 2.43 4.31 -6.12
CA TRP A 34 3.68 3.94 -5.43
C TRP A 34 4.47 2.83 -6.11
N GLY A 35 3.90 2.22 -7.14
CA GLY A 35 4.47 1.10 -7.86
C GLY A 35 4.10 -0.26 -7.24
N LYS A 36 3.87 -1.25 -8.11
CA LYS A 36 3.47 -2.61 -7.74
C LYS A 36 4.39 -3.26 -6.70
N SER A 37 5.70 -3.19 -6.90
CA SER A 37 6.68 -3.81 -5.99
C SER A 37 6.65 -3.21 -4.58
N THR A 38 6.51 -1.89 -4.48
CA THR A 38 6.39 -1.16 -3.21
C THR A 38 5.11 -1.56 -2.48
N VAL A 39 3.97 -1.53 -3.19
CA VAL A 39 2.66 -1.89 -2.63
C VAL A 39 2.64 -3.36 -2.18
N LEU A 40 3.27 -4.26 -2.93
CA LEU A 40 3.40 -5.67 -2.53
C LEU A 40 4.19 -5.82 -1.23
N ALA A 41 5.28 -5.06 -1.05
CA ALA A 41 6.06 -5.07 0.19
C ALA A 41 5.23 -4.56 1.37
N TRP A 42 4.57 -3.42 1.22
CA TRP A 42 3.68 -2.85 2.24
C TRP A 42 2.51 -3.79 2.56
N SER A 43 2.00 -4.49 1.55
CA SER A 43 0.94 -5.47 1.70
C SER A 43 1.34 -6.71 2.49
N LYS A 44 2.59 -7.14 2.37
CA LYS A 44 3.14 -8.19 3.23
C LYS A 44 3.31 -7.72 4.67
N VAL A 45 3.77 -6.48 4.89
CA VAL A 45 3.98 -5.92 6.23
C VAL A 45 2.66 -5.70 6.98
N ILE A 46 1.64 -5.13 6.34
CA ILE A 46 0.33 -4.88 6.96
C ILE A 46 -0.51 -6.16 7.08
N GLY A 47 -0.35 -7.07 6.12
CA GLY A 47 -1.15 -8.28 5.98
C GLY A 47 -2.30 -8.11 4.99
N ARG A 48 -2.28 -8.92 3.92
CA ARG A 48 -3.31 -8.93 2.86
C ARG A 48 -4.72 -9.18 3.39
N LYS A 49 -4.87 -10.12 4.33
CA LYS A 49 -6.15 -10.46 4.94
C LYS A 49 -6.74 -9.26 5.69
N ARG A 50 -5.92 -8.64 6.56
CA ARG A 50 -6.30 -7.45 7.32
C ARG A 50 -6.72 -6.31 6.39
N MET A 51 -5.98 -6.07 5.30
CA MET A 51 -6.35 -5.05 4.32
C MET A 51 -7.67 -5.36 3.61
N ALA A 52 -7.91 -6.62 3.21
CA ALA A 52 -9.17 -7.02 2.61
C ALA A 52 -10.36 -6.79 3.57
N GLU A 53 -10.19 -7.10 4.85
CA GLU A 53 -11.20 -6.85 5.89
C GLU A 53 -11.45 -5.35 6.10
N ILE A 54 -10.40 -4.54 6.15
CA ILE A 54 -10.51 -3.07 6.25
C ILE A 54 -11.31 -2.50 5.08
N ARG A 55 -11.00 -2.93 3.84
CA ARG A 55 -11.74 -2.46 2.65
C ARG A 55 -13.18 -2.94 2.65
N LYS A 56 -13.44 -4.19 3.05
CA LYS A 56 -14.80 -4.74 3.16
C LYS A 56 -15.62 -3.93 4.18
N ARG A 57 -15.02 -3.57 5.32
CA ARG A 57 -15.67 -2.74 6.34
C ARG A 57 -15.96 -1.33 5.81
N TYR A 58 -14.99 -0.69 5.17
CA TYR A 58 -15.17 0.62 4.55
C TYR A 58 -16.31 0.64 3.53
N LEU A 59 -16.36 -0.35 2.61
CA LEU A 59 -17.44 -0.44 1.62
C LEU A 59 -18.81 -0.71 2.25
N LYS A 60 -18.86 -1.46 3.37
CA LYS A 60 -20.11 -1.70 4.10
C LYS A 60 -20.61 -0.42 4.79
N GLU A 61 -19.71 0.37 5.36
CA GLU A 61 -20.05 1.64 6.02
C GLU A 61 -20.48 2.71 5.00
N GLU A 62 -19.79 2.81 3.86
CA GLU A 62 -20.16 3.76 2.79
C GLU A 62 -21.47 3.36 2.08
N ALA A 63 -21.77 2.07 1.94
CA ALA A 63 -23.02 1.63 1.33
C ALA A 63 -24.25 1.86 2.23
N GLY A 64 -24.06 2.10 3.53
CA GLY A 64 -25.12 2.41 4.49
C GLY A 64 -25.31 3.91 4.75
N ARG A 65 -24.57 4.76 4.04
CA ARG A 65 -24.56 6.22 4.19
C ARG A 65 -25.28 6.88 3.03
#